data_AF-A0A9P8ZMQ6-F1
#
_entry.id   AF-A0A9P8ZMQ6-F1
#
_cell.length_a   1.000
_cell.length_b   1.000
_cell.length_c   1.000
_cell.angle_alpha   90.00
_cell.angle_beta   90.00
_cell.angle_gamma   90.00
#
_symmetry.space_group_name_H-M   'P 1'
#
loop_
_entity.id
_entity.type
_entity.pdbx_description
1 polymer ?
#
loop_
_entity_poly.entity_id
_entity_poly.type
_entity_poly.pdbx_seq_one_letter_code
_entity_poly.pdbx_strand_id
1 'polypeptide(L)'
;LRWNDIPWPVLDPRQPSDLTLANMRVFLFSEQHSMVVTQKERARAALLRWHPDRFEGRWLESCAEQEREAIKASVGDVARALNELWSQC
;
A
#
# COMPACT_ATOMS: atom_id res chain seq x y z
N LEU A 1 5.19 12.54 -10.05
CA LEU A 1 5.40 11.77 -8.80
C LEU A 1 6.50 10.75 -9.01
N ARG A 2 7.47 10.69 -8.11
CA ARG A 2 8.49 9.66 -7.97
C ARG A 2 8.01 8.59 -6.99
N TRP A 3 8.73 7.48 -6.89
CA TRP A 3 8.37 6.39 -6.00
C TRP A 3 8.28 6.84 -4.52
N ASN A 4 9.21 7.68 -4.05
CA ASN A 4 9.19 8.25 -2.69
C ASN A 4 8.05 9.26 -2.43
N ASP A 5 7.41 9.80 -3.48
CA ASP A 5 6.30 10.74 -3.30
C ASP A 5 4.98 10.00 -3.03
N ILE A 6 4.95 8.69 -3.25
CA ILE A 6 3.77 7.86 -3.06
C ILE A 6 3.64 7.52 -1.57
N PRO A 7 2.49 7.79 -0.92
CA PRO A 7 2.32 7.59 0.51
C PRO A 7 2.05 6.10 0.82
N TRP A 8 3.01 5.22 0.57
CA TRP A 8 2.88 3.77 0.73
C TRP A 8 2.36 3.38 2.12
N PRO A 9 1.66 2.23 2.26
CA PRO A 9 1.08 1.82 3.55
C PRO A 9 2.13 1.20 4.49
N VAL A 10 3.29 1.84 4.61
CA VAL A 10 4.39 1.49 5.53
C VAL A 10 4.98 2.78 6.11
N LEU A 11 5.71 2.68 7.22
CA LEU A 11 6.40 3.81 7.84
C LEU A 11 7.74 4.08 7.14
N ASP A 12 7.98 5.34 6.75
CA ASP A 12 9.24 5.82 6.13
C ASP A 12 9.81 4.89 5.02
N PRO A 13 9.04 4.57 3.97
CA PRO A 13 9.52 3.73 2.86
C PRO A 13 10.71 4.39 2.14
N ARG A 14 11.83 3.68 2.01
CA ARG A 14 13.03 4.16 1.31
C ARG A 14 13.29 3.43 0.01
N GLN A 15 12.80 2.20 -0.10
CA GLN A 15 12.97 1.34 -1.26
C GLN A 15 11.82 0.33 -1.39
N PRO A 16 11.57 -0.23 -2.59
CA PRO A 16 10.49 -1.20 -2.82
C PRO A 16 10.52 -2.42 -1.89
N SER A 17 11.71 -2.88 -1.47
CA SER A 17 11.87 -3.99 -0.54
C SER A 17 11.34 -3.71 0.87
N ASP A 18 11.07 -2.45 1.23
CA ASP A 18 10.46 -2.10 2.52
C ASP A 18 8.96 -2.40 2.54
N LEU A 19 8.33 -2.63 1.38
CA LEU A 19 6.91 -2.95 1.20
C LEU A 19 6.60 -4.40 1.57
N THR A 20 6.98 -4.79 2.78
CA THR A 20 6.77 -6.13 3.32
C THR A 20 5.42 -6.26 4.04
N LEU A 21 4.92 -7.49 4.11
CA LEU A 21 3.73 -7.84 4.89
C LEU A 21 3.83 -7.36 6.35
N ALA A 22 5.00 -7.57 6.97
CA ALA A 22 5.26 -7.21 8.36
C ALA A 22 5.17 -5.69 8.58
N ASN A 23 5.81 -4.90 7.72
CA ASN A 23 5.79 -3.44 7.82
C ASN A 23 4.38 -2.89 7.60
N MET A 24 3.63 -3.43 6.63
CA MET A 24 2.24 -3.03 6.38
C MET A 24 1.33 -3.41 7.55
N ARG A 25 1.54 -4.58 8.17
CA ARG A 25 0.80 -5.00 9.36
C ARG A 25 0.99 -4.01 10.50
N VAL A 26 2.24 -3.64 10.80
CA VAL A 26 2.57 -2.66 11.84
C VAL A 26 1.90 -1.33 11.55
N PHE A 27 1.97 -0.84 10.31
CA PHE A 27 1.38 0.43 9.92
C PHE A 27 -0.16 0.42 10.02
N LEU A 28 -0.83 -0.55 9.40
CA LEU A 28 -2.29 -0.58 9.29
C LEU A 28 -2.99 -0.96 10.60
N PHE A 29 -2.39 -1.89 11.35
CA PHE A 29 -3.01 -2.44 12.56
C PHE A 29 -2.48 -1.82 13.85
N SER A 30 -1.68 -0.75 13.75
CA SER A 30 -1.31 0.06 14.91
C SER A 30 -2.56 0.49 15.69
N GLU A 31 -2.56 0.25 16.99
CA GLU A 31 -3.63 0.64 17.91
C GLU A 31 -3.80 2.16 17.98
N GLN A 32 -2.75 2.92 17.61
CA GLN A 32 -2.79 4.39 17.55
C GLN A 32 -3.63 4.93 16.40
N HIS A 33 -3.98 4.11 15.40
CA HIS A 33 -4.71 4.55 14.22
C HIS A 33 -6.24 4.64 14.46
N SER A 34 -6.80 3.75 15.28
CA SER A 34 -8.22 3.78 15.70
C SER A 34 -8.45 2.71 16.77
N MET A 35 -9.36 2.94 17.72
CA MET A 35 -9.82 1.89 18.64
C MET A 35 -11.14 1.24 18.18
N VAL A 36 -11.80 1.81 17.17
CA VAL A 36 -13.17 1.43 16.77
C VAL A 36 -13.19 0.62 15.48
N VAL A 37 -12.28 0.90 14.54
CA VAL A 37 -12.22 0.21 13.25
C VAL A 37 -11.40 -1.07 13.37
N THR A 38 -12.01 -2.20 13.00
CA THR A 38 -11.40 -3.53 13.05
C THR A 38 -10.23 -3.66 12.07
N GLN A 39 -9.32 -4.60 12.33
CA GLN A 39 -8.20 -4.90 11.42
C GLN A 39 -8.70 -5.28 10.02
N LYS A 40 -9.79 -6.07 9.95
CA LYS A 40 -10.42 -6.49 8.69
C LYS A 40 -10.92 -5.30 7.87
N GLU A 41 -11.58 -4.33 8.50
CA GLU A 41 -12.07 -3.12 7.83
C GLU A 41 -10.92 -2.24 7.33
N ARG A 42 -9.83 -2.14 8.10
CA ARG A 42 -8.62 -1.39 7.67
C ARG A 42 -7.95 -2.04 6.48
N ALA A 43 -7.76 -3.36 6.50
CA ALA A 43 -7.19 -4.11 5.39
C ALA A 43 -8.05 -3.94 4.13
N ARG A 44 -9.39 -4.05 4.26
CA ARG A 44 -10.33 -3.81 3.17
C ARG A 44 -10.24 -2.39 2.61
N ALA A 45 -10.19 -1.37 3.48
CA ALA A 45 -10.06 0.03 3.06
C ALA A 45 -8.72 0.29 2.33
N ALA A 46 -7.63 -0.30 2.82
CA ALA A 46 -6.33 -0.24 2.17
C ALA A 46 -6.36 -0.92 0.79
N LEU A 47 -6.93 -2.12 0.66
CA LEU A 47 -7.10 -2.82 -0.62
C LEU A 47 -7.84 -1.97 -1.64
N LEU A 48 -8.92 -1.32 -1.22
CA LEU A 48 -9.70 -0.45 -2.07
C LEU A 48 -8.88 0.75 -2.58
N ARG A 49 -7.99 1.29 -1.74
CA ARG A 49 -7.11 2.43 -2.07
C ARG A 49 -5.95 2.05 -2.98
N TRP A 50 -5.33 0.89 -2.73
CA TRP A 50 -4.12 0.42 -3.41
C TRP A 50 -4.38 -0.61 -4.51
N HIS A 51 -5.63 -0.82 -4.90
CA HIS A 51 -5.97 -1.71 -6.01
C HIS A 51 -5.25 -1.24 -7.29
N PRO A 52 -4.51 -2.13 -7.99
CA PRO A 52 -3.70 -1.74 -9.16
C PRO A 52 -4.49 -0.96 -10.20
N ASP A 53 -5.64 -1.45 -10.62
CA ASP A 53 -6.50 -0.78 -11.61
C ASP A 53 -6.89 0.65 -11.21
N ARG A 54 -7.26 0.86 -9.94
CA ARG A 54 -7.65 2.18 -9.44
C ARG A 54 -6.46 3.11 -9.27
N PHE A 55 -5.32 2.57 -8.86
CA PHE A 55 -4.11 3.37 -8.72
C PHE A 55 -3.59 3.78 -10.09
N GLU A 56 -3.50 2.83 -11.02
CA GLU A 56 -2.98 3.06 -12.36
C GLU A 56 -3.83 4.06 -13.14
N GLY A 57 -5.16 3.87 -13.17
CA GLY A 57 -6.06 4.77 -13.88
C GLY A 57 -6.12 6.19 -13.30
N ARG A 58 -5.64 6.43 -12.07
CA ARG A 58 -5.71 7.74 -11.41
C ARG A 58 -4.36 8.45 -11.27
N TRP A 59 -3.28 7.72 -11.02
CA TRP A 59 -2.03 8.30 -10.56
C TRP A 59 -0.83 7.99 -11.45
N LEU A 60 -0.87 6.89 -12.20
CA LEU A 60 0.29 6.44 -12.98
C LEU A 60 0.68 7.43 -14.07
N GLU A 61 -0.29 8.05 -14.74
CA GLU A 61 0.00 9.06 -15.77
C GLU A 61 0.70 10.30 -15.19
N SER A 62 0.45 10.60 -13.91
CA SER A 62 1.10 11.69 -13.17
C SER A 62 2.48 11.30 -12.60
N CYS A 63 2.90 10.03 -12.74
CA CYS A 63 4.21 9.56 -12.31
C CYS A 63 5.27 9.78 -13.39
N ALA A 64 6.50 10.07 -12.96
CA ALA A 64 7.64 10.20 -13.86
C ALA A 64 7.84 8.89 -14.62
N GLU A 65 8.08 8.97 -15.93
CA GLU A 65 8.10 7.79 -16.80
C GLU A 65 9.09 6.71 -16.34
N GLN A 66 10.26 7.14 -15.89
CA GLN A 66 11.33 6.26 -15.38
C GLN A 66 10.94 5.54 -14.09
N GLU A 67 9.99 6.08 -13.33
CA GLU A 67 9.54 5.55 -12.04
C GLU A 67 8.28 4.69 -12.17
N ARG A 68 7.58 4.76 -13.32
CA ARG A 68 6.28 4.10 -13.51
C ARG A 68 6.35 2.60 -13.29
N GLU A 69 7.40 1.94 -13.79
CA GLU A 69 7.56 0.51 -13.64
C GLU A 69 7.78 0.10 -12.18
N ALA A 70 8.67 0.80 -11.47
CA ALA A 70 8.93 0.58 -10.05
C ALA A 70 7.66 0.82 -9.19
N ILE A 71 6.90 1.87 -9.50
CA ILE A 71 5.63 2.19 -8.83
C ILE A 71 4.59 1.10 -9.12
N LYS A 72 4.44 0.64 -10.36
CA LYS A 72 3.50 -0.45 -10.69
C LYS A 72 3.83 -1.74 -9.94
N ALA A 73 5.10 -2.15 -9.96
CA ALA A 73 5.55 -3.34 -9.25
C ALA A 73 5.22 -3.22 -7.75
N SER A 74 5.54 -2.07 -7.16
CA SER A 74 5.29 -1.77 -5.75
C SER A 74 3.80 -1.77 -5.38
N VAL A 75 2.94 -1.22 -6.24
CA VAL A 75 1.48 -1.30 -6.07
C VAL A 75 0.99 -2.75 -6.11
N GLY A 76 1.56 -3.57 -7.01
CA GLY A 76 1.27 -5.01 -7.08
C GLY A 76 1.68 -5.74 -5.79
N ASP A 77 2.86 -5.45 -5.26
CA ASP A 77 3.35 -6.05 -4.01
C ASP A 77 2.50 -5.63 -2.81
N VAL A 78 2.12 -4.35 -2.74
CA VAL A 78 1.17 -3.83 -1.75
C VAL A 78 -0.17 -4.56 -1.86
N ALA A 79 -0.75 -4.66 -3.05
CA ALA A 79 -2.04 -5.32 -3.23
C ALA A 79 -2.00 -6.80 -2.79
N ARG A 80 -0.88 -7.50 -3.06
CA ARG A 80 -0.67 -8.89 -2.62
C ARG A 80 -0.60 -8.99 -1.10
N ALA A 81 0.25 -8.17 -0.47
CA ALA A 81 0.40 -8.14 0.98
C ALA A 81 -0.91 -7.78 1.70
N LEU A 82 -1.66 -6.81 1.18
CA LEU A 82 -2.94 -6.42 1.76
C LEU A 82 -4.01 -7.52 1.65
N ASN A 83 -4.03 -8.29 0.57
CA ASN A 83 -4.94 -9.44 0.44
C ASN A 83 -4.61 -10.52 1.45
N GLU A 84 -3.32 -10.77 1.68
CA GLU A 84 -2.85 -11.71 2.70
C GLU A 84 -3.21 -11.23 4.12
N LEU A 85 -3.02 -9.94 4.44
CA LEU A 85 -3.47 -9.38 5.72
C LEU A 85 -4.99 -9.51 5.90
N TRP A 86 -5.76 -9.30 4.83
CA TRP A 86 -7.22 -9.40 4.88
C TRP A 86 -7.70 -10.83 5.10
N SER A 87 -7.03 -11.84 4.54
CA SER A 87 -7.37 -13.25 4.77
C SER A 87 -7.03 -13.74 6.18
N GLN A 88 -6.10 -13.06 6.86
CA GLN A 88 -5.71 -13.34 8.24
C GLN A 88 -6.59 -12.64 9.30
N CYS A 89 -7.57 -11.81 8.89
CA CYS A 89 -8.49 -11.07 9.77
C CYS A 89 -9.95 -11.55 9.66
#